data_AF-A0A6J7AV93-F1
#
_entry.id   AF-A0A6J7AV93-F1
#
_cell.length_a   1.000
_cell.length_b   1.000
_cell.length_c   1.000
_cell.angle_alpha   90.00
_cell.angle_beta   90.00
_cell.angle_gamma   90.00
#
_symmetry.space_group_name_H-M   'P 1'
#
loop_
_entity.id
_entity.type
_entity.pdbx_description
1 polymer ?
#
loop_
_entity_poly.entity_id
_entity_poly.type
_entity_poly.pdbx_seq_one_letter_code
_entity_poly.pdbx_strand_id
1 'polypeptide(L)'
;MADDLHPAPATEAELATCEALIEAWLADEQRENPVVLAIDRDAVGRRWFVRLRGEERDTIAVWLTLGQRTLQYETYVMPAPEEGHAALFEYLLRRNEKLYGLAFSIGDEDAIYLRGQLAVGVVERTDLDRILGSLYVTVERFFRPAMRIGYASRFRE
;
A
#
# COMPACT_ATOMS: atom_id res chain seq x y z
N MET A 1 16.95 19.75 12.51
CA MET A 1 17.64 19.19 11.31
C MET A 1 16.91 18.01 10.67
N ALA A 2 16.06 17.24 11.36
CA ALA A 2 15.22 16.21 10.72
C ALA A 2 13.89 16.75 10.13
N ASP A 3 13.48 17.95 10.52
CA ASP A 3 12.19 18.56 10.14
C ASP A 3 12.14 19.03 8.67
N ASP A 4 13.30 19.12 7.98
CA ASP A 4 13.40 19.56 6.58
C ASP A 4 13.22 18.44 5.54
N LEU A 5 13.09 17.17 5.95
CA LEU A 5 12.88 16.05 5.02
C LEU A 5 11.41 15.87 4.62
N HIS A 6 10.48 16.56 5.27
CA HIS A 6 9.05 16.42 5.00
C HIS A 6 8.53 17.57 4.15
N PRO A 7 7.68 17.29 3.15
CA PRO A 7 7.05 18.33 2.35
C PRO A 7 6.25 19.28 3.26
N ALA A 8 6.21 20.56 2.89
CA ALA A 8 5.45 21.58 3.60
C ALA A 8 3.99 21.14 3.85
N PRO A 9 3.37 21.56 4.96
CA PRO A 9 1.97 21.23 5.20
C PRO A 9 1.09 21.87 4.13
N ALA A 10 0.20 21.05 3.55
CA ALA A 10 -0.80 21.53 2.62
C ALA A 10 -1.84 22.38 3.36
N THR A 11 -2.30 23.41 2.67
CA THR A 11 -3.46 24.21 3.08
C THR A 11 -4.74 23.39 2.99
N GLU A 12 -5.79 23.83 3.68
CA GLU A 12 -7.09 23.16 3.62
C GLU A 12 -7.67 23.13 2.19
N ALA A 13 -7.41 24.16 1.38
CA ALA A 13 -7.82 24.20 -0.02
C ALA A 13 -7.08 23.17 -0.88
N GLU A 14 -5.79 22.98 -0.66
CA GLU A 14 -5.00 21.93 -1.35
C GLU A 14 -5.44 20.54 -0.92
N LEU A 15 -5.73 20.33 0.37
CA LEU A 15 -6.24 19.06 0.88
C LEU A 15 -7.62 18.74 0.30
N ALA A 16 -8.54 19.70 0.26
CA ALA A 16 -9.86 19.52 -0.36
C ALA A 16 -9.77 19.23 -1.86
N THR A 17 -8.82 19.87 -2.56
CA THR A 17 -8.56 19.62 -3.99
C THR A 17 -8.05 18.19 -4.21
N CYS A 18 -7.04 17.77 -3.43
CA CYS A 18 -6.48 16.43 -3.51
C CYS A 18 -7.51 15.36 -3.12
N GLU A 19 -8.33 15.63 -2.11
CA GLU A 19 -9.43 14.76 -1.70
C GLU A 19 -10.44 14.54 -2.84
N ALA A 20 -10.92 15.62 -3.47
CA ALA A 20 -11.84 15.53 -4.60
C ALA A 20 -11.22 14.78 -5.80
N LEU A 21 -9.91 14.96 -6.04
CA LEU A 21 -9.17 14.21 -7.05
C LEU A 21 -9.18 12.70 -6.78
N ILE A 22 -8.87 12.31 -5.54
CA ILE A 22 -8.86 10.90 -5.11
C ILE A 22 -10.26 10.30 -5.20
N GLU A 23 -11.29 11.00 -4.73
CA GLU A 23 -12.67 10.52 -4.79
C GLU A 23 -13.16 10.31 -6.22
N ALA A 24 -12.88 11.26 -7.11
CA ALA A 24 -13.23 11.13 -8.52
C ALA A 24 -12.50 9.95 -9.18
N TRP A 25 -11.21 9.75 -8.85
CA TRP A 25 -10.45 8.62 -9.37
C TRP A 25 -10.97 7.27 -8.83
N LEU A 26 -11.24 7.16 -7.53
CA LEU A 26 -11.82 5.97 -6.90
C LEU A 26 -13.19 5.61 -7.50
N ALA A 27 -14.01 6.62 -7.80
CA ALA A 27 -15.31 6.41 -8.45
C ALA A 27 -15.18 5.86 -9.87
N ASP A 28 -14.12 6.23 -10.60
CA ASP A 28 -13.82 5.66 -11.93
C ASP A 28 -13.32 4.22 -11.79
N GLU A 29 -12.36 3.97 -10.88
CA GLU A 29 -11.84 2.64 -10.59
C GLU A 29 -12.94 1.65 -10.20
N GLN A 30 -13.90 2.06 -9.33
CA GLN A 30 -15.03 1.21 -8.93
C GLN A 30 -15.92 0.80 -10.12
N ARG A 31 -16.04 1.66 -11.15
CA ARG A 31 -16.90 1.43 -12.31
C ARG A 31 -16.19 0.63 -13.40
N GLU A 32 -14.89 0.86 -13.58
CA GLU A 32 -14.16 0.48 -14.78
C GLU A 32 -13.12 -0.62 -14.53
N ASN A 33 -12.55 -0.70 -13.33
CA ASN A 33 -11.51 -1.68 -13.02
C ASN A 33 -12.11 -2.99 -12.49
N PRO A 34 -12.07 -4.10 -13.26
CA PRO A 34 -12.70 -5.36 -12.87
C PRO A 34 -12.04 -6.03 -11.65
N VAL A 35 -10.80 -5.64 -11.31
CA VAL A 35 -10.07 -6.15 -10.15
C VAL A 35 -10.56 -5.49 -8.86
N VAL A 36 -11.14 -4.29 -8.92
CA VAL A 36 -11.71 -3.60 -7.76
C VAL A 36 -13.01 -4.28 -7.34
N LEU A 37 -13.03 -4.79 -6.11
CA LEU A 37 -14.16 -5.47 -5.50
C LEU A 37 -15.07 -4.51 -4.73
N ALA A 38 -14.46 -3.59 -4.00
CA ALA A 38 -15.17 -2.62 -3.17
C ALA A 38 -14.26 -1.44 -2.83
N ILE A 39 -14.86 -0.27 -2.68
CA ILE A 39 -14.23 0.93 -2.15
C ILE A 39 -15.11 1.48 -1.04
N ASP A 40 -14.51 1.67 0.13
CA ASP A 40 -15.15 2.24 1.31
C ASP A 40 -14.40 3.50 1.75
N ARG A 41 -15.13 4.48 2.27
CA ARG A 41 -14.54 5.67 2.90
C ARG A 41 -14.68 5.55 4.42
N ASP A 42 -13.60 5.82 5.14
CA ASP A 42 -13.62 5.87 6.59
C ASP A 42 -14.51 7.04 7.06
N ALA A 43 -15.24 6.83 8.17
CA ALA A 43 -16.11 7.84 8.74
C ALA A 43 -15.33 9.01 9.35
N VAL A 44 -14.04 8.79 9.66
CA VAL A 44 -13.17 9.77 10.30
C VAL A 44 -11.97 10.06 9.39
N GLY A 45 -11.76 11.34 9.10
CA GLY A 45 -10.62 11.81 8.31
C GLY A 45 -10.76 11.58 6.81
N ARG A 46 -9.62 11.71 6.11
CA ARG A 46 -9.51 11.54 4.65
C ARG A 46 -8.84 10.20 4.36
N ARG A 47 -9.60 9.12 4.54
CA ARG A 47 -9.09 7.76 4.44
C ARG A 47 -10.04 6.88 3.65
N TRP A 48 -9.47 6.09 2.75
CA TRP A 48 -10.21 5.18 1.87
C TRP A 48 -9.61 3.79 1.93
N PHE A 49 -10.50 2.81 1.79
CA PHE A 49 -10.19 1.40 1.74
C PHE A 49 -10.57 0.87 0.36
N VAL A 50 -9.61 0.26 -0.33
CA VAL A 50 -9.83 -0.37 -1.63
C VAL A 50 -9.57 -1.87 -1.49
N ARG A 51 -10.57 -2.68 -1.80
CA ARG A 51 -10.45 -4.14 -1.84
C ARG A 51 -10.29 -4.57 -3.30
N LEU A 52 -9.19 -5.27 -3.57
CA LEU A 52 -8.84 -5.81 -4.88
C LEU A 52 -8.92 -7.35 -4.85
N ARG A 53 -9.28 -7.95 -5.99
CA ARG A 53 -9.20 -9.40 -6.22
C ARG A 53 -7.78 -9.78 -6.64
N GLY A 54 -7.07 -10.56 -5.83
CA GLY A 54 -5.77 -11.09 -6.24
C GLY A 54 -5.86 -12.45 -6.93
N GLU A 55 -4.75 -12.92 -7.48
CA GLU A 55 -4.62 -14.24 -8.11
C GLU A 55 -3.90 -15.20 -7.15
N GLU A 56 -2.80 -14.73 -6.56
CA GLU A 56 -1.99 -15.47 -5.60
C GLU A 56 -2.48 -15.30 -4.17
N ARG A 57 -3.05 -14.13 -3.87
CA ARG A 57 -3.74 -13.84 -2.62
C ARG A 57 -5.22 -13.58 -2.92
N ASP A 58 -6.12 -14.21 -2.18
CA ASP A 58 -7.57 -14.10 -2.43
C ASP A 58 -8.05 -12.64 -2.56
N THR A 59 -7.62 -11.78 -1.64
CA THR A 59 -7.86 -10.34 -1.72
C THR A 59 -6.65 -9.53 -1.28
N ILE A 60 -6.49 -8.36 -1.91
CA ILE A 60 -5.51 -7.35 -1.52
C ILE A 60 -6.28 -6.13 -1.02
N ALA A 61 -5.98 -5.72 0.20
CA ALA A 61 -6.59 -4.56 0.84
C ALA A 61 -5.60 -3.40 0.83
N VAL A 62 -5.97 -2.28 0.21
CA VAL A 62 -5.17 -1.06 0.14
C VAL A 62 -5.84 0.03 0.95
N TRP A 63 -5.08 0.65 1.84
CA TRP A 63 -5.47 1.87 2.54
C TRP A 63 -4.82 3.07 1.87
N LEU A 64 -5.61 4.10 1.61
CA LEU A 64 -5.14 5.43 1.22
C LEU A 64 -5.48 6.39 2.36
N THR A 65 -4.49 7.08 2.91
CA THR A 65 -4.67 8.03 4.02
C THR A 65 -4.07 9.37 3.63
N LEU A 66 -4.92 10.37 3.40
CA LEU A 66 -4.51 11.73 3.08
C LEU A 66 -4.32 12.52 4.38
N GLY A 67 -3.05 12.63 4.79
CA GLY A 67 -2.64 13.49 5.91
C GLY A 67 -2.40 14.93 5.47
N GLN A 68 -1.95 15.76 6.41
CA GLN A 68 -1.68 17.19 6.15
C GLN A 68 -0.52 17.44 5.16
N ARG A 69 0.39 16.47 4.97
CA ARG A 69 1.62 16.62 4.17
C ARG A 69 1.71 15.64 3.02
N THR A 70 1.19 14.43 3.23
CA THR A 70 1.37 13.30 2.33
C THR A 70 0.11 12.48 2.19
N LEU A 71 -0.10 11.94 0.99
CA LEU A 71 -0.94 10.77 0.78
C LEU A 71 -0.12 9.52 1.10
N GLN A 72 -0.47 8.83 2.18
CA GLN A 72 0.11 7.55 2.57
C GLN A 72 -0.70 6.43 1.95
N TYR A 73 -0.02 5.38 1.51
CA TYR A 73 -0.67 4.19 0.96
C TYR A 73 -0.01 2.94 1.48
N GLU A 74 -0.82 1.97 1.87
CA GLU A 74 -0.32 0.74 2.45
C GLU A 74 -1.21 -0.47 2.17
N THR A 75 -0.59 -1.64 2.20
CA THR A 75 -1.29 -2.92 2.22
C THR A 75 -0.63 -3.86 3.22
N TYR A 76 -1.46 -4.58 3.97
CA TYR A 76 -1.04 -5.72 4.78
C TYR A 76 -0.70 -6.88 3.83
N VAL A 77 0.49 -7.45 3.94
CA VAL A 77 0.96 -8.53 3.06
C VAL A 77 0.75 -9.89 3.73
N MET A 78 1.30 -10.06 4.93
CA MET A 78 1.23 -11.31 5.69
C MET A 78 1.43 -11.04 7.19
N PRO A 79 0.99 -11.96 8.08
CA PRO A 79 1.24 -11.83 9.52
C PRO A 79 2.73 -11.99 9.84
N ALA A 80 3.08 -11.83 11.12
CA ALA A 80 4.40 -12.19 11.60
C ALA A 80 4.78 -13.60 11.13
N PRO A 81 5.98 -13.79 10.56
CA PRO A 81 6.46 -15.12 10.19
C PRO A 81 6.54 -16.02 11.44
N GLU A 82 6.22 -17.30 11.28
CA GLU A 82 6.42 -18.30 12.35
C GLU A 82 7.84 -18.86 12.32
N GLU A 83 8.46 -18.87 11.14
CA GLU A 83 9.79 -19.43 10.89
C GLU A 83 10.55 -18.61 9.83
N GLY A 84 11.84 -18.88 9.64
CA GLY A 84 12.59 -18.26 8.55
C GLY A 84 12.79 -16.74 8.62
N HIS A 85 12.54 -16.10 9.78
CA HIS A 85 12.60 -14.66 10.02
C HIS A 85 13.74 -13.93 9.30
N ALA A 86 15.00 -14.31 9.57
CA ALA A 86 16.16 -13.65 8.98
C ALA A 86 16.17 -13.75 7.44
N ALA A 87 15.84 -14.93 6.90
CA ALA A 87 15.76 -15.15 5.46
C ALA A 87 14.60 -14.37 4.82
N LEU A 88 13.45 -14.27 5.51
CA LEU A 88 12.31 -13.49 5.04
C LEU A 88 12.67 -12.00 5.00
N PHE A 89 13.24 -11.46 6.08
CA PHE A 89 13.59 -10.04 6.15
C PHE A 89 14.68 -9.68 5.15
N GLU A 90 15.71 -10.53 4.99
CA GLU A 90 16.72 -10.34 3.93
C GLU A 90 16.07 -10.38 2.54
N TYR A 91 15.18 -11.36 2.31
CA TYR A 91 14.46 -11.49 1.05
C TYR A 91 13.71 -10.18 0.74
N LEU A 92 12.87 -9.69 1.65
CA LEU A 92 12.07 -8.48 1.47
C LEU A 92 12.93 -7.22 1.33
N LEU A 93 13.93 -7.05 2.19
CA LEU A 93 14.81 -5.87 2.19
C LEU A 93 15.56 -5.74 0.87
N ARG A 94 16.05 -6.85 0.30
CA ARG A 94 16.69 -6.85 -1.03
C ARG A 94 15.75 -6.44 -2.16
N ARG A 95 14.43 -6.56 -1.99
CA ARG A 95 13.46 -6.15 -3.03
C ARG A 95 13.21 -4.66 -2.95
N ASN A 96 13.30 -4.05 -1.77
CA ASN A 96 13.13 -2.60 -1.60
C ASN A 96 14.05 -1.78 -2.50
N GLU A 97 15.27 -2.25 -2.80
CA GLU A 97 16.20 -1.58 -3.73
C GLU A 97 15.60 -1.35 -5.13
N LYS A 98 14.71 -2.25 -5.59
CA LYS A 98 14.11 -2.21 -6.92
C LYS A 98 12.71 -1.61 -6.93
N LEU A 99 12.14 -1.32 -5.76
CA LEU A 99 10.80 -0.75 -5.65
C LEU A 99 10.88 0.77 -5.74
N TYR A 100 9.95 1.35 -6.50
CA TYR A 100 9.83 2.79 -6.63
C TYR A 100 8.62 3.30 -5.85
N GLY A 101 8.89 4.17 -4.87
CA GLY A 101 7.85 4.74 -4.00
C GLY A 101 7.14 3.72 -3.10
N LEU A 102 7.70 2.52 -2.94
CA LEU A 102 7.19 1.46 -2.09
C LEU A 102 8.33 0.78 -1.34
N ALA A 103 8.04 0.33 -0.13
CA ALA A 103 8.96 -0.48 0.65
C ALA A 103 8.20 -1.48 1.51
N PHE A 104 8.74 -2.70 1.60
CA PHE A 104 8.37 -3.64 2.65
C PHE A 104 8.83 -3.09 4.00
N SER A 105 7.95 -3.20 4.99
CA SER A 105 8.18 -2.77 6.37
C SER A 105 7.52 -3.74 7.35
N ILE A 106 8.02 -3.75 8.58
CA ILE A 106 7.41 -4.45 9.70
C ILE A 106 6.48 -3.45 10.39
N GLY A 107 5.22 -3.83 10.59
CA GLY A 107 4.20 -3.04 11.27
C GLY A 107 3.82 -3.65 12.62
N ASP A 108 2.59 -3.37 13.06
CA ASP A 108 2.06 -3.88 14.31
C ASP A 108 2.01 -5.41 14.31
N GLU A 109 2.23 -5.99 15.49
CA GLU A 109 2.30 -7.45 15.69
C GLU A 109 3.32 -8.14 14.76
N ASP A 110 4.41 -7.46 14.43
CA ASP A 110 5.47 -7.90 13.51
C ASP A 110 4.96 -8.31 12.12
N ALA A 111 3.77 -7.87 11.73
CA ALA A 111 3.20 -8.14 10.43
C ALA A 111 3.96 -7.41 9.31
N ILE A 112 3.97 -8.00 8.13
CA ILE A 112 4.64 -7.42 6.96
C ILE A 112 3.65 -6.55 6.19
N TYR A 113 4.05 -5.31 5.95
CA TYR A 113 3.33 -4.34 5.14
C TYR A 113 4.16 -3.94 3.93
N LEU A 114 3.47 -3.52 2.87
CA LEU A 114 4.06 -2.80 1.75
C LEU A 114 3.48 -1.38 1.76
N ARG A 115 4.34 -0.37 1.91
CA ARG A 115 3.94 1.01 2.19
C ARG A 115 4.67 2.01 1.30
N GLY A 116 4.06 3.16 1.12
CA GLY A 116 4.71 4.34 0.57
C GLY A 116 3.94 5.62 0.89
N GLN A 117 4.49 6.74 0.44
CA GLN A 117 3.86 8.04 0.60
C GLN A 117 4.27 8.98 -0.52
N LEU A 118 3.38 9.91 -0.85
CA LEU A 118 3.58 10.96 -1.85
C LEU A 118 3.18 12.31 -1.25
N ALA A 119 3.91 13.38 -1.56
CA ALA A 119 3.54 14.73 -1.10
C ALA A 119 2.20 15.17 -1.69
N VAL A 120 1.33 15.79 -0.89
CA VAL A 120 -0.02 16.21 -1.33
C VAL A 120 0.02 17.06 -2.61
N GLY A 121 0.96 18.02 -2.65
CA GLY A 121 1.06 18.98 -3.76
C GLY A 121 1.51 18.40 -5.10
N VAL A 122 1.83 17.11 -5.18
CA VAL A 122 2.23 16.44 -6.43
C VAL A 122 1.34 15.24 -6.76
N VAL A 123 0.24 15.01 -6.03
CA VAL A 123 -0.66 13.88 -6.31
C VAL A 123 -1.42 14.15 -7.61
N GLU A 124 -1.23 13.28 -8.59
CA GLU A 124 -1.99 13.24 -9.83
C GLU A 124 -2.70 11.88 -10.03
N ARG A 125 -3.67 11.81 -10.95
CA ARG A 125 -4.35 10.55 -11.28
C ARG A 125 -3.39 9.44 -11.73
N THR A 126 -2.40 9.81 -12.54
CA THR A 126 -1.34 8.90 -13.01
C THR A 126 -0.51 8.33 -11.86
N ASP A 127 -0.30 9.09 -10.79
CA ASP A 127 0.33 8.59 -9.58
C ASP A 127 -0.56 7.60 -8.83
N LEU A 128 -1.87 7.87 -8.73
CA LEU A 128 -2.83 6.95 -8.10
C LEU A 128 -2.89 5.60 -8.85
N ASP A 129 -2.99 5.64 -10.18
CA ASP A 129 -2.93 4.45 -11.04
C ASP A 129 -1.65 3.65 -10.80
N ARG A 130 -0.50 4.35 -10.82
CA ARG A 130 0.82 3.75 -10.58
C ARG A 130 0.90 3.14 -9.19
N ILE A 131 0.41 3.83 -8.15
CA ILE A 131 0.44 3.36 -6.77
C ILE A 131 -0.39 2.09 -6.63
N LEU A 132 -1.65 2.10 -7.08
CA LEU A 132 -2.56 0.95 -6.97
C LEU A 132 -2.00 -0.26 -7.74
N GLY A 133 -1.58 -0.05 -8.99
CA GLY A 133 -0.99 -1.09 -9.82
C GLY A 133 0.32 -1.64 -9.25
N SER A 134 1.18 -0.77 -8.71
CA SER A 134 2.45 -1.21 -8.11
C SER A 134 2.25 -2.02 -6.84
N LEU A 135 1.30 -1.60 -5.97
CA LEU A 135 0.92 -2.38 -4.78
C LEU A 135 0.41 -3.76 -5.18
N TYR A 136 -0.52 -3.82 -6.12
CA TYR A 136 -1.11 -5.05 -6.62
C TYR A 136 -0.03 -6.02 -7.14
N VAL A 137 0.75 -5.58 -8.14
CA VAL A 137 1.78 -6.42 -8.78
C VAL A 137 2.85 -6.86 -7.79
N THR A 138 3.24 -5.99 -6.86
CA THR A 138 4.28 -6.30 -5.87
C THR A 138 3.79 -7.34 -4.89
N VAL A 139 2.55 -7.23 -4.39
CA VAL A 139 1.96 -8.24 -3.51
C VAL A 139 1.84 -9.57 -4.23
N GLU A 140 1.21 -9.60 -5.40
CA GLU A 140 1.01 -10.82 -6.18
C GLU A 140 2.34 -11.55 -6.45
N ARG A 141 3.37 -10.80 -6.89
CA ARG A 141 4.68 -11.38 -7.21
C ARG A 141 5.39 -11.97 -5.99
N PHE A 142 5.30 -11.33 -4.83
CA PHE A 142 6.19 -11.64 -3.70
C PHE A 142 5.49 -12.36 -2.54
N PHE A 143 4.16 -12.42 -2.52
CA PHE A 143 3.37 -13.04 -1.45
C PHE A 143 3.70 -14.53 -1.27
N ARG A 144 3.56 -15.37 -2.30
CA ARG A 144 3.82 -16.81 -2.15
C ARG A 144 5.26 -17.15 -1.73
N PRO A 145 6.31 -16.58 -2.35
CA PRO A 145 7.67 -16.80 -1.87
C PRO A 145 7.85 -16.36 -0.41
N ALA A 146 7.29 -15.22 -0.01
CA ALA A 146 7.35 -14.75 1.38
C ALA A 146 6.67 -15.74 2.33
N MET A 147 5.48 -16.24 1.98
CA MET A 147 4.77 -17.26 2.76
C MET A 147 5.55 -18.57 2.87
N ARG A 148 6.20 -19.03 1.80
CA ARG A 148 7.04 -20.25 1.83
C ARG A 148 8.25 -20.10 2.74
N ILE A 149 8.79 -18.89 2.90
CA ILE A 149 9.91 -18.64 3.83
C ILE A 149 9.40 -18.50 5.26
N GLY A 150 8.35 -17.69 5.46
CA GLY A 150 7.81 -17.33 6.78
C GLY A 150 6.99 -18.41 7.48
N TYR A 151 6.49 -19.39 6.71
CA TYR A 151 5.63 -20.47 7.18
C TYR A 151 5.97 -21.81 6.52
N ALA A 152 7.25 -22.10 6.25
CA ALA A 152 7.65 -23.24 5.42
C ALA A 152 7.06 -24.59 5.88
N SER A 153 6.89 -24.82 7.19
CA SER A 153 6.19 -25.99 7.76
C SER A 153 4.76 -26.18 7.24
N ARG A 154 4.03 -25.09 6.93
CA ARG A 154 2.68 -25.13 6.34
C ARG A 154 2.67 -25.50 4.85
N PHE A 155 3.84 -25.57 4.22
CA PHE A 155 4.03 -25.90 2.80
C PHE A 155 4.78 -27.24 2.59
N ARG A 156 4.97 -28.02 3.65
CA ARG A 156 5.54 -29.37 3.56
C ARG A 156 4.40 -30.36 3.26
N GLU A 157 4.34 -30.83 2.02
CA GLU A 157 3.69 -32.10 1.66
C GLU A 157 4.65 -33.26 1.88
#